data_AF-Q96VQ5-F1
#
_entry.id   AF-Q96VQ5-F1
#
_cell.length_a   1.000
_cell.length_b   1.000
_cell.length_c   1.000
_cell.angle_alpha   90.00
_cell.angle_beta   90.00
_cell.angle_gamma   90.00
#
_symmetry.space_group_name_H-M   'P 1'
#
loop_
_entity.id
_entity.type
_entity.pdbx_description
1 polymer ?
#
loop_
_entity_poly.entity_id
_entity_poly.type
_entity_poly.pdbx_seq_one_letter_code
_entity_poly.pdbx_strand_id
1 'polypeptide(L)'
;SIPIYSSDILKLVDGIITKSPMEVSPSNYMPLLGLLDEISSLGAAGSQWEQEMEQLTASGQKSDDDNSYYKDLVEISKKSISLTAELNAIFKRPEFKQKDLSYSLIQALAHQCFNPCREVRTFAINALQSTVLSSEINDEFTPSGIFEYGLFPLLSELSKLEVLQTDPNGFARTQTEALSLVSKVFLKYESQFDSEGTDKIWLGILEYFIVFNSLGEKFNTNENLIKESGAELLKNMILVLQNNGILTDNTTELWKASWEKIEQIYPNMKGELVLEGSSKSEQKDAMNEKENKSNQEQNIEQKEKAGEKQNEFSKEESVHELSNEQKEKPKEEAKEEAKEEAKEEAKEEAKEEAKEEAKEEAKEE
;
A
#
# COMPACT_ATOMS: atom_id res chain seq x y z
N SER A 1 31.95 0.82 22.48
CA SER A 1 31.69 0.70 21.02
C SER A 1 30.20 0.87 20.81
N ILE A 2 29.76 1.36 19.64
CA ILE A 2 28.34 1.61 19.33
C ILE A 2 27.41 0.44 19.70
N PRO A 3 27.72 -0.84 19.38
CA PRO A 3 26.87 -1.98 19.74
C PRO A 3 26.51 -2.08 21.23
N ILE A 4 27.42 -1.67 22.13
CA ILE A 4 27.23 -1.76 23.58
C ILE A 4 26.21 -0.72 24.06
N TYR A 5 26.21 0.46 23.43
CA TYR A 5 25.39 1.59 23.85
C TYR A 5 24.17 1.81 22.95
N SER A 6 23.95 0.97 21.93
CA SER A 6 22.86 1.12 20.95
C SER A 6 21.50 1.28 21.60
N SER A 7 21.17 0.47 22.62
CA SER A 7 19.88 0.57 23.32
C SER A 7 19.69 1.93 23.99
N ASP A 8 20.71 2.44 24.68
CA ASP A 8 20.61 3.71 25.39
C ASP A 8 20.68 4.91 24.45
N ILE A 9 21.45 4.81 23.36
CA ILE A 9 21.46 5.79 22.28
C ILE A 9 20.07 5.87 21.63
N LEU A 10 19.45 4.73 21.30
CA LEU A 10 18.11 4.72 20.70
C LEU A 10 17.05 5.29 21.65
N LYS A 11 17.13 5.04 22.97
CA LYS A 11 16.23 5.68 23.95
C LYS A 11 16.40 7.20 23.97
N LEU A 12 17.64 7.69 23.89
CA LEU A 12 17.91 9.13 23.81
C LEU A 12 17.35 9.73 22.51
N VAL A 13 17.63 9.09 21.37
CA VAL A 13 17.15 9.55 20.05
C VAL A 13 15.62 9.51 19.97
N ASP A 14 14.98 8.46 20.47
CA ASP A 14 13.52 8.36 20.61
C ASP A 14 12.96 9.53 21.43
N GLY A 15 13.61 9.87 22.54
CA GLY A 15 13.28 11.06 23.34
C GLY A 15 13.40 12.37 22.55
N ILE A 16 14.46 12.53 21.76
CA ILE A 16 14.66 13.71 20.91
C ILE A 16 13.58 13.80 19.84
N ILE A 17 13.30 12.71 19.11
CA ILE A 17 12.32 12.69 18.02
C ILE A 17 10.90 12.89 18.53
N THR A 18 10.53 12.26 19.66
CA THR A 18 9.14 12.26 20.14
C THR A 18 8.82 13.40 21.11
N LYS A 19 9.75 13.77 22.01
CA LYS A 19 9.51 14.76 23.08
C LYS A 19 10.12 16.11 22.80
N SER A 20 11.17 16.18 21.98
CA SER A 20 11.89 17.43 21.70
C SER A 20 12.24 17.57 20.22
N PRO A 21 11.28 17.41 19.29
CA PRO A 21 11.55 17.35 17.84
C PRO A 21 12.21 18.61 17.28
N MET A 22 12.11 19.74 17.97
CA MET A 22 12.76 21.00 17.61
C MET A 22 14.30 20.96 17.75
N GLU A 23 14.84 20.00 18.53
CA GLU A 23 16.30 19.80 18.64
C GLU A 23 16.89 19.20 17.36
N VAL A 24 16.09 18.54 16.53
CA VAL A 24 16.51 18.11 15.19
C VAL A 24 16.50 19.34 14.28
N SER A 25 17.65 19.65 13.70
CA SER A 25 17.89 20.79 12.82
C SER A 25 18.59 20.33 11.54
N PRO A 26 18.59 21.14 10.46
CA PRO A 26 19.32 20.79 9.25
C PRO A 26 20.80 20.48 9.48
N SER A 27 21.42 21.13 10.49
CA SER A 27 22.85 20.95 10.81
C SER A 27 23.20 19.61 11.47
N ASN A 28 22.27 18.99 12.21
CA ASN A 28 22.50 17.73 12.91
C ASN A 28 21.75 16.53 12.31
N TYR A 29 20.89 16.78 11.32
CA TYR A 29 20.10 15.76 10.66
C TYR A 29 20.95 14.66 10.01
N MET A 30 21.94 15.02 9.18
CA MET A 30 22.78 14.02 8.52
C MET A 30 23.59 13.16 9.51
N PRO A 31 24.24 13.74 10.55
CA PRO A 31 24.84 12.94 11.62
C PRO A 31 23.86 12.03 12.36
N LEU A 32 22.65 12.51 12.66
CA LEU A 32 21.61 11.72 13.31
C LEU A 32 21.19 10.54 12.44
N LEU A 33 20.97 10.79 11.14
CA LEU A 33 20.61 9.77 10.17
C LEU A 33 21.71 8.72 10.03
N GLY A 34 22.98 9.14 9.95
CA GLY A 34 24.12 8.23 9.89
C GLY A 34 24.26 7.37 11.16
N LEU A 35 23.98 7.93 12.34
CA LEU A 35 23.97 7.17 13.59
C LEU A 35 22.88 6.09 13.59
N LEU A 36 21.67 6.43 13.16
CA LEU A 36 20.57 5.47 13.05
C LEU A 36 20.86 4.39 12.01
N ASP A 37 21.46 4.75 10.88
CA ASP A 37 21.87 3.80 9.84
C ASP A 37 22.93 2.81 10.35
N GLU A 38 23.95 3.29 11.08
CA GLU A 38 24.97 2.43 11.69
C GLU A 38 24.37 1.47 12.72
N ILE A 39 23.45 1.95 13.58
CA ILE A 39 22.77 1.09 14.56
C ILE A 39 21.87 0.07 13.86
N SER A 40 21.18 0.46 12.77
CA SER A 40 20.32 -0.47 12.02
C SER A 40 21.09 -1.57 11.30
N SER A 41 22.36 -1.33 10.98
CA SER A 41 23.24 -2.32 10.36
C SER A 41 23.65 -3.45 11.33
N LEU A 42 23.49 -3.28 12.65
CA LEU A 42 23.86 -4.29 13.65
C LEU A 42 23.09 -5.60 13.50
N GLY A 43 21.85 -5.52 13.00
CA GLY A 43 20.95 -6.64 12.79
C GLY A 43 21.43 -7.59 11.69
N ALA A 44 22.43 -7.19 10.89
CA ALA A 44 23.10 -8.09 9.95
C ALA A 44 23.67 -9.34 10.64
N ALA A 45 24.06 -9.24 11.92
CA ALA A 45 24.49 -10.40 12.71
C ALA A 45 23.40 -11.48 12.82
N GLY A 46 22.13 -11.11 12.77
CA GLY A 46 20.99 -12.03 12.79
C GLY A 46 20.92 -12.97 11.59
N SER A 47 21.57 -12.64 10.47
CA SER A 47 21.55 -13.50 9.28
C SER A 47 22.23 -14.85 9.51
N GLN A 48 23.27 -14.89 10.34
CA GLN A 48 23.99 -16.13 10.67
C GLN A 48 23.05 -17.11 11.38
N TRP A 49 22.24 -16.58 12.30
CA TRP A 49 21.26 -17.35 13.04
C TRP A 49 20.12 -17.83 12.14
N GLU A 50 19.56 -16.95 11.30
CA GLU A 50 18.50 -17.34 10.34
C GLU A 50 18.95 -18.48 9.40
N GLN A 51 20.17 -18.39 8.87
CA GLN A 51 20.73 -19.38 7.95
C GLN A 51 21.06 -20.70 8.65
N GLU A 52 21.59 -20.66 9.89
CA GLU A 52 21.82 -21.85 10.70
C GLU A 52 20.50 -22.57 11.03
N MET A 53 19.46 -21.81 11.42
CA MET A 53 18.13 -22.36 11.69
C MET A 53 17.49 -22.99 10.46
N GLU A 54 17.64 -22.37 9.28
CA GLU A 54 17.18 -22.93 8.00
C GLU A 54 17.86 -24.28 7.70
N GLN A 55 19.18 -24.38 7.92
CA GLN A 55 19.93 -25.63 7.71
C GLN A 55 19.56 -26.73 8.71
N LEU A 56 19.38 -26.39 10.00
CA LEU A 56 18.95 -27.35 11.02
C LEU A 56 17.54 -27.86 10.72
N THR A 57 16.62 -26.97 10.34
CA THR A 57 15.26 -27.33 9.94
C THR A 57 15.26 -28.25 8.72
N ALA A 58 16.06 -27.92 7.69
CA ALA A 58 16.19 -28.74 6.49
C ALA A 58 16.79 -30.14 6.77
N SER A 59 17.65 -30.27 7.79
CA SER A 59 18.22 -31.55 8.22
C SER A 59 17.36 -32.32 9.25
N GLY A 60 16.21 -31.78 9.64
CA GLY A 60 15.30 -32.40 10.60
C GLY A 60 15.81 -32.37 12.06
N GLN A 61 16.81 -31.54 12.35
CA GLN A 61 17.34 -31.35 13.70
C GLN A 61 16.51 -30.31 14.45
N LYS A 62 16.27 -30.55 15.75
CA LYS A 62 15.66 -29.54 16.63
C LYS A 62 16.73 -28.56 17.08
N SER A 63 16.49 -27.28 16.85
CA SER A 63 17.30 -26.19 17.40
C SER A 63 16.82 -25.80 18.80
N ASP A 64 17.76 -25.29 19.61
CA ASP A 64 17.44 -24.54 20.82
C ASP A 64 17.21 -23.08 20.40
N ASP A 65 15.98 -22.58 20.51
CA ASP A 65 15.54 -21.27 20.01
C ASP A 65 16.03 -20.09 20.87
N ASP A 66 16.87 -20.35 21.86
CA ASP A 66 17.23 -19.39 22.91
C ASP A 66 18.53 -18.63 22.64
N ASN A 67 18.69 -18.08 21.42
CA ASN A 67 19.77 -17.14 21.15
C ASN A 67 19.28 -15.69 21.28
N SER A 68 19.07 -15.25 22.53
CA SER A 68 18.63 -13.89 22.89
C SER A 68 19.50 -12.82 22.24
N TYR A 69 20.81 -13.05 22.09
CA TYR A 69 21.74 -12.04 21.56
C TYR A 69 21.41 -11.60 20.13
N TYR A 70 21.19 -12.53 19.20
CA TYR A 70 20.87 -12.16 17.82
C TYR A 70 19.48 -11.52 17.70
N LYS A 71 18.50 -12.04 18.47
CA LYS A 71 17.15 -11.46 18.54
C LYS A 71 17.21 -10.01 19.04
N ASP A 72 18.00 -9.74 20.08
CA ASP A 72 18.18 -8.39 20.62
C ASP A 72 18.79 -7.43 19.58
N LEU A 73 19.77 -7.87 18.79
CA LEU A 73 20.36 -7.05 17.72
C LEU A 73 19.38 -6.77 16.58
N VAL A 74 18.55 -7.74 16.21
CA VAL A 74 17.50 -7.56 15.20
C VAL A 74 16.46 -6.55 15.71
N GLU A 75 16.02 -6.65 16.96
CA GLU A 75 15.07 -5.70 17.55
C GLU A 75 15.65 -4.28 17.70
N ILE A 76 16.92 -4.15 18.11
CA ILE A 76 17.64 -2.87 18.11
C ILE A 76 17.63 -2.26 16.71
N SER A 77 17.86 -3.07 15.68
CA SER A 77 17.92 -2.61 14.30
C SER A 77 16.56 -2.16 13.78
N LYS A 78 15.51 -2.93 14.07
CA LYS A 78 14.12 -2.58 13.75
C LYS A 78 13.71 -1.28 14.44
N LYS A 79 14.05 -1.10 15.73
CA LYS A 79 13.78 0.17 16.43
C LYS A 79 14.53 1.34 15.79
N SER A 80 15.77 1.15 15.36
CA SER A 80 16.52 2.18 14.63
C SER A 80 15.85 2.55 13.31
N ILE A 81 15.41 1.56 12.52
CA ILE A 81 14.67 1.78 11.27
C ILE A 81 13.36 2.53 11.51
N SER A 82 12.62 2.19 12.59
CA SER A 82 11.40 2.92 12.96
C SER A 82 11.68 4.38 13.25
N LEU A 83 12.71 4.68 14.05
CA LEU A 83 13.09 6.05 14.37
C LEU A 83 13.54 6.81 13.13
N THR A 84 14.27 6.15 12.21
CA THR A 84 14.59 6.71 10.90
C THR A 84 13.32 7.10 10.16
N ALA A 85 12.34 6.21 10.04
CA ALA A 85 11.07 6.51 9.36
C ALA A 85 10.28 7.64 10.03
N GLU A 86 10.29 7.74 11.36
CA GLU A 86 9.65 8.83 12.12
C GLU A 86 10.23 10.21 11.80
N LEU A 87 11.49 10.30 11.36
CA LEU A 87 12.09 11.56 10.90
C LEU A 87 11.35 12.15 9.69
N ASN A 88 10.52 11.39 8.97
CA ASN A 88 9.71 11.92 7.88
C ASN A 88 8.86 13.13 8.31
N ALA A 89 8.42 13.15 9.58
CA ALA A 89 7.60 14.24 10.12
C ALA A 89 8.33 15.59 10.14
N ILE A 90 9.67 15.63 10.21
CA ILE A 90 10.42 16.88 10.30
C ILE A 90 10.40 17.67 8.99
N PHE A 91 10.16 17.00 7.85
CA PHE A 91 10.08 17.64 6.53
C PHE A 91 8.84 18.53 6.35
N LYS A 92 7.88 18.46 7.28
CA LYS A 92 6.78 19.42 7.37
C LYS A 92 7.25 20.82 7.83
N ARG A 93 8.44 20.91 8.43
CA ARG A 93 8.99 22.17 8.95
C ARG A 93 9.66 22.98 7.83
N PRO A 94 9.50 24.31 7.79
CA PRO A 94 10.10 25.16 6.77
C PRO A 94 11.63 25.06 6.66
N GLU A 95 12.33 24.81 7.77
CA GLU A 95 13.79 24.69 7.77
C GLU A 95 14.32 23.48 6.99
N PHE A 96 13.49 22.47 6.75
CA PHE A 96 13.85 21.20 6.11
C PHE A 96 13.45 21.10 4.63
N LYS A 97 13.08 22.23 4.01
CA LYS A 97 12.65 22.24 2.59
C LYS A 97 13.75 21.90 1.59
N GLN A 98 15.01 21.83 2.01
CA GLN A 98 16.15 21.56 1.14
C GLN A 98 16.09 20.16 0.51
N LYS A 99 16.17 20.12 -0.83
CA LYS A 99 16.12 18.94 -1.71
C LYS A 99 16.88 17.72 -1.20
N ASP A 100 18.11 17.90 -0.76
CA ASP A 100 19.03 16.79 -0.47
C ASP A 100 18.65 16.01 0.81
N LEU A 101 17.90 16.63 1.72
CA LEU A 101 17.60 16.04 3.02
C LEU A 101 16.50 14.97 2.93
N SER A 102 15.43 15.23 2.17
CA SER A 102 14.31 14.28 2.02
C SER A 102 14.72 13.00 1.32
N TYR A 103 15.56 13.09 0.28
CA TYR A 103 16.09 11.90 -0.39
C TYR A 103 17.06 11.11 0.49
N SER A 104 17.82 11.78 1.36
CA SER A 104 18.71 11.10 2.31
C SER A 104 17.93 10.17 3.26
N LEU A 105 16.72 10.55 3.70
CA LEU A 105 15.87 9.66 4.50
C LEU A 105 15.52 8.37 3.73
N ILE A 106 15.09 8.51 2.49
CA ILE A 106 14.72 7.39 1.63
C ILE A 106 15.93 6.48 1.40
N GLN A 107 17.11 7.05 1.19
CA GLN A 107 18.36 6.32 1.02
C GLN A 107 18.74 5.52 2.28
N ALA A 108 18.61 6.10 3.48
CA ALA A 108 18.89 5.41 4.73
C ALA A 108 17.95 4.22 4.98
N LEU A 109 16.65 4.37 4.70
CA LEU A 109 15.70 3.25 4.77
C LEU A 109 15.97 2.19 3.70
N ALA A 110 16.30 2.62 2.47
CA ALA A 110 16.66 1.74 1.37
C ALA A 110 17.93 0.93 1.65
N HIS A 111 18.92 1.50 2.35
CA HIS A 111 20.15 0.80 2.74
C HIS A 111 19.84 -0.50 3.50
N GLN A 112 18.86 -0.46 4.40
CA GLN A 112 18.50 -1.63 5.20
C GLN A 112 17.63 -2.65 4.44
N CYS A 113 17.13 -2.31 3.26
CA CYS A 113 16.36 -3.23 2.42
C CYS A 113 17.23 -4.32 1.76
N PHE A 114 18.55 -4.19 1.78
CA PHE A 114 19.50 -5.23 1.34
C PHE A 114 20.40 -5.75 2.48
N ASN A 115 19.97 -5.59 3.73
CA ASN A 115 20.64 -6.16 4.90
C ASN A 115 20.75 -7.71 4.80
N PRO A 116 21.83 -8.37 5.24
CA PRO A 116 21.90 -9.84 5.21
C PRO A 116 20.79 -10.56 5.99
N CYS A 117 20.21 -9.95 7.02
CA CYS A 117 19.13 -10.51 7.83
C CYS A 117 17.75 -10.28 7.20
N ARG A 118 17.01 -11.37 6.93
CA ARG A 118 15.70 -11.39 6.26
C ARG A 118 14.66 -10.59 7.04
N GLU A 119 14.64 -10.72 8.36
CA GLU A 119 13.68 -9.99 9.20
C GLU A 119 13.92 -8.47 9.12
N VAL A 120 15.19 -8.03 9.19
CA VAL A 120 15.56 -6.62 9.06
C VAL A 120 15.19 -6.09 7.68
N ARG A 121 15.47 -6.82 6.59
CA ARG A 121 15.08 -6.41 5.22
C ARG A 121 13.58 -6.24 5.08
N THR A 122 12.81 -7.22 5.55
CA THR A 122 11.35 -7.20 5.47
C THR A 122 10.79 -5.99 6.22
N PHE A 123 11.33 -5.71 7.41
CA PHE A 123 10.94 -4.54 8.19
C PHE A 123 11.30 -3.23 7.49
N ALA A 124 12.52 -3.12 6.94
CA ALA A 124 12.99 -1.96 6.21
C ALA A 124 12.15 -1.66 4.97
N ILE A 125 11.79 -2.68 4.17
CA ILE A 125 10.92 -2.50 2.99
C ILE A 125 9.55 -1.94 3.41
N ASN A 126 8.96 -2.44 4.49
CA ASN A 126 7.67 -1.95 4.98
C ASN A 126 7.75 -0.52 5.50
N ALA A 127 8.83 -0.18 6.22
CA ALA A 127 9.08 1.17 6.70
C ALA A 127 9.31 2.15 5.54
N LEU A 128 10.13 1.77 4.54
CA LEU A 128 10.37 2.54 3.32
C LEU A 128 9.07 2.74 2.54
N GLN A 129 8.27 1.69 2.34
CA GLN A 129 6.99 1.77 1.63
C GLN A 129 6.05 2.76 2.32
N SER A 130 5.88 2.63 3.63
CA SER A 130 5.00 3.50 4.41
C SER A 130 5.48 4.95 4.38
N THR A 131 6.79 5.16 4.50
CA THR A 131 7.41 6.50 4.45
C THR A 131 7.19 7.15 3.09
N VAL A 132 7.52 6.46 2.00
CA VAL A 132 7.36 7.01 0.65
C VAL A 132 5.89 7.27 0.34
N LEU A 133 4.99 6.32 0.59
CA LEU A 133 3.57 6.48 0.24
C LEU A 133 2.82 7.53 1.08
N SER A 134 3.35 7.88 2.27
CA SER A 134 2.81 8.95 3.12
C SER A 134 3.49 10.31 2.92
N SER A 135 4.55 10.37 2.11
CA SER A 135 5.30 11.60 1.88
C SER A 135 4.54 12.55 0.95
N GLU A 136 4.61 13.83 1.28
CA GLU A 136 4.05 14.91 0.47
C GLU A 136 5.08 15.37 -0.56
N ILE A 137 4.71 15.24 -1.83
CA ILE A 137 5.52 15.67 -2.97
C ILE A 137 5.53 17.20 -3.06
N ASN A 138 6.66 17.76 -3.46
CA ASN A 138 6.83 19.19 -3.72
C ASN A 138 7.90 19.43 -4.81
N ASP A 139 8.18 20.69 -5.13
CA ASP A 139 9.13 21.07 -6.20
C ASP A 139 10.56 20.53 -5.97
N GLU A 140 10.96 20.36 -4.70
CA GLU A 140 12.27 19.84 -4.34
C GLU A 140 12.26 18.31 -4.13
N PHE A 141 11.13 17.75 -3.67
CA PHE A 141 10.92 16.33 -3.45
C PHE A 141 9.89 15.76 -4.43
N THR A 142 10.35 15.45 -5.64
CA THR A 142 9.51 14.98 -6.76
C THR A 142 9.40 13.45 -6.83
N PRO A 143 8.35 12.90 -7.48
CA PRO A 143 8.22 11.46 -7.68
C PRO A 143 9.39 10.88 -8.48
N SER A 144 9.81 11.56 -9.56
CA SER A 144 10.98 11.15 -10.35
C SER A 144 12.24 11.06 -9.50
N GLY A 145 12.45 12.01 -8.59
CA GLY A 145 13.62 11.98 -7.69
C GLY A 145 13.56 10.86 -6.66
N ILE A 146 12.37 10.45 -6.19
CA ILE A 146 12.23 9.29 -5.28
C ILE A 146 12.76 8.02 -5.98
N PHE A 147 12.42 7.86 -7.26
CA PHE A 147 12.96 6.77 -8.06
C PHE A 147 14.46 6.91 -8.32
N GLU A 148 14.90 8.08 -8.78
CA GLU A 148 16.28 8.32 -9.20
C GLU A 148 17.29 8.22 -8.05
N TYR A 149 16.94 8.76 -6.88
CA TYR A 149 17.86 8.86 -5.73
C TYR A 149 17.63 7.80 -4.66
N GLY A 150 16.52 7.07 -4.70
CA GLY A 150 16.18 6.06 -3.69
C GLY A 150 15.87 4.68 -4.28
N LEU A 151 14.78 4.56 -5.03
CA LEU A 151 14.24 3.25 -5.41
C LEU A 151 15.05 2.53 -6.50
N PHE A 152 15.53 3.21 -7.54
CA PHE A 152 16.42 2.59 -8.54
C PHE A 152 17.80 2.24 -7.96
N PRO A 153 18.44 3.09 -7.13
CA PRO A 153 19.62 2.68 -6.38
C PRO A 153 19.38 1.41 -5.56
N LEU A 154 18.25 1.30 -4.85
CA LEU A 154 17.88 0.08 -4.13
C LEU A 154 17.80 -1.15 -5.05
N LEU A 155 17.08 -1.05 -6.18
CA LEU A 155 16.97 -2.17 -7.12
C LEU A 155 18.34 -2.52 -7.74
N SER A 156 19.20 -1.53 -7.95
CA SER A 156 20.58 -1.73 -8.38
C SER A 156 21.41 -2.51 -7.36
N GLU A 157 21.32 -2.18 -6.06
CA GLU A 157 22.00 -2.93 -4.99
C GLU A 157 21.50 -4.38 -4.93
N LEU A 158 20.18 -4.57 -5.01
CA LEU A 158 19.54 -5.91 -5.07
C LEU A 158 19.84 -6.70 -6.35
N SER A 159 20.56 -6.10 -7.32
CA SER A 159 21.04 -6.77 -8.52
C SER A 159 22.50 -7.23 -8.41
N LYS A 160 23.24 -6.81 -7.37
CA LYS A 160 24.66 -7.11 -7.22
C LYS A 160 24.88 -8.49 -6.64
N LEU A 161 25.77 -9.27 -7.27
CA LEU A 161 26.06 -10.63 -6.83
C LEU A 161 26.64 -10.68 -5.40
N GLU A 162 27.44 -9.69 -5.01
CA GLU A 162 28.01 -9.64 -3.66
C GLU A 162 26.96 -9.42 -2.57
N VAL A 163 25.91 -8.63 -2.84
CA VAL A 163 24.72 -8.54 -1.99
C VAL A 163 23.98 -9.87 -1.97
N LEU A 164 23.66 -10.45 -3.13
CA LEU A 164 22.90 -11.70 -3.20
C LEU A 164 23.58 -12.87 -2.46
N GLN A 165 24.91 -12.88 -2.44
CA GLN A 165 25.70 -13.90 -1.75
C GLN A 165 25.62 -13.83 -0.22
N THR A 166 25.18 -12.71 0.38
CA THR A 166 25.03 -12.63 1.84
C THR A 166 23.85 -13.45 2.36
N ASP A 167 22.86 -13.75 1.51
CA ASP A 167 21.73 -14.62 1.81
C ASP A 167 21.15 -15.28 0.52
N PRO A 168 21.79 -16.35 0.01
CA PRO A 168 21.48 -16.92 -1.30
C PRO A 168 20.04 -17.41 -1.49
N ASN A 169 19.33 -17.75 -0.41
CA ASN A 169 17.97 -18.30 -0.48
C ASN A 169 16.89 -17.25 -0.21
N GLY A 170 17.23 -16.10 0.40
CA GLY A 170 16.23 -15.12 0.84
C GLY A 170 15.99 -13.96 -0.13
N PHE A 171 16.95 -13.62 -0.99
CA PHE A 171 16.83 -12.42 -1.82
C PHE A 171 15.76 -12.50 -2.91
N ALA A 172 15.36 -13.70 -3.37
CA ALA A 172 14.26 -13.82 -4.32
C ALA A 172 12.96 -13.18 -3.79
N ARG A 173 12.67 -13.37 -2.50
CA ARG A 173 11.53 -12.75 -1.83
C ARG A 173 11.70 -11.24 -1.72
N THR A 174 12.88 -10.78 -1.28
CA THR A 174 13.20 -9.35 -1.15
C THR A 174 13.11 -8.62 -2.49
N GLN A 175 13.57 -9.22 -3.58
CA GLN A 175 13.45 -8.69 -4.94
C GLN A 175 11.98 -8.56 -5.35
N THR A 176 11.14 -9.57 -5.09
CA THR A 176 9.69 -9.48 -5.33
C THR A 176 9.02 -8.39 -4.49
N GLU A 177 9.36 -8.26 -3.21
CA GLU A 177 8.84 -7.21 -2.33
C GLU A 177 9.28 -5.82 -2.81
N ALA A 178 10.53 -5.67 -3.29
CA ALA A 178 11.04 -4.44 -3.87
C ALA A 178 10.34 -4.07 -5.19
N LEU A 179 10.08 -5.05 -6.08
CA LEU A 179 9.26 -4.83 -7.28
C LEU A 179 7.85 -4.37 -6.88
N SER A 180 7.23 -5.01 -5.89
CA SER A 180 5.92 -4.60 -5.38
C SER A 180 5.93 -3.16 -4.84
N LEU A 181 6.97 -2.78 -4.10
CA LEU A 181 7.16 -1.42 -3.59
C LEU A 181 7.20 -0.41 -4.74
N VAL A 182 8.10 -0.59 -5.72
CA VAL A 182 8.25 0.37 -6.82
C VAL A 182 7.01 0.45 -7.69
N SER A 183 6.32 -0.68 -7.90
CA SER A 183 5.02 -0.71 -8.58
C SER A 183 3.98 0.15 -7.87
N LYS A 184 3.84 -0.01 -6.54
CA LYS A 184 2.88 0.79 -5.75
C LYS A 184 3.23 2.27 -5.74
N VAL A 185 4.50 2.62 -5.58
CA VAL A 185 4.94 4.02 -5.57
C VAL A 185 4.70 4.67 -6.93
N PHE A 186 4.99 3.96 -8.03
CA PHE A 186 4.73 4.45 -9.37
C PHE A 186 3.24 4.72 -9.57
N LEU A 187 2.37 3.75 -9.25
CA LEU A 187 0.93 3.92 -9.40
C LEU A 187 0.36 5.00 -8.48
N LYS A 188 0.92 5.19 -7.28
CA LYS A 188 0.51 6.26 -6.34
C LYS A 188 0.75 7.65 -6.92
N TYR A 189 1.85 7.84 -7.64
CA TYR A 189 2.28 9.14 -8.16
C TYR A 189 2.14 9.27 -9.67
N GLU A 190 1.52 8.31 -10.36
CA GLU A 190 1.43 8.25 -11.83
C GLU A 190 0.91 9.56 -12.44
N SER A 191 -0.09 10.18 -11.84
CA SER A 191 -0.68 11.45 -12.29
C SER A 191 0.16 12.70 -11.99
N GLN A 192 1.25 12.55 -11.25
CA GLN A 192 2.16 13.63 -10.84
C GLN A 192 3.48 13.64 -11.61
N PHE A 193 3.72 12.63 -12.46
CA PHE A 193 4.82 12.66 -13.41
C PHE A 193 4.45 13.53 -14.62
N ASP A 194 5.44 14.19 -15.22
CA ASP A 194 5.31 14.66 -16.60
C ASP A 194 5.43 13.48 -17.58
N SER A 195 5.13 13.71 -18.86
CA SER A 195 5.15 12.62 -19.86
C SER A 195 6.53 11.95 -19.98
N GLU A 196 7.61 12.73 -19.96
CA GLU A 196 8.97 12.19 -20.04
C GLU A 196 9.35 11.40 -18.78
N GLY A 197 8.97 11.90 -17.60
CA GLY A 197 9.14 11.22 -16.33
C GLY A 197 8.39 9.90 -16.27
N THR A 198 7.12 9.87 -16.70
CA THR A 198 6.33 8.64 -16.80
C THR A 198 7.05 7.59 -17.64
N ASP A 199 7.49 7.95 -18.84
CA ASP A 199 8.17 7.05 -19.76
C ASP A 199 9.47 6.52 -19.15
N LYS A 200 10.31 7.41 -18.62
CA LYS A 200 11.60 7.08 -17.99
C LYS A 200 11.42 6.12 -16.81
N ILE A 201 10.50 6.43 -15.90
CA ILE A 201 10.30 5.64 -14.69
C ILE A 201 9.65 4.30 -15.02
N TRP A 202 8.62 4.28 -15.87
CA TRP A 202 7.95 3.04 -16.29
C TRP A 202 8.92 2.07 -16.98
N LEU A 203 9.69 2.55 -17.97
CA LEU A 203 10.66 1.73 -18.68
C LEU A 203 11.81 1.29 -17.77
N GLY A 204 12.20 2.13 -16.80
CA GLY A 204 13.17 1.77 -15.77
C GLY A 204 12.67 0.64 -14.85
N ILE A 205 11.40 0.68 -14.43
CA ILE A 205 10.78 -0.42 -13.68
C ILE A 205 10.82 -1.70 -14.50
N LEU A 206 10.39 -1.67 -15.77
CA LEU A 206 10.43 -2.83 -16.67
C LEU A 206 11.84 -3.41 -16.82
N GLU A 207 12.87 -2.56 -16.87
CA GLU A 207 14.26 -3.02 -16.91
C GLU A 207 14.62 -3.85 -15.67
N TYR A 208 14.22 -3.42 -14.47
CA TYR A 208 14.47 -4.20 -13.27
C TYR A 208 13.63 -5.48 -13.16
N PHE A 209 12.42 -5.51 -13.75
CA PHE A 209 11.69 -6.77 -13.94
C PHE A 209 12.52 -7.75 -14.79
N ILE A 210 13.13 -7.30 -15.88
CA ILE A 210 14.01 -8.14 -16.72
C ILE A 210 15.25 -8.60 -15.94
N VAL A 211 15.93 -7.67 -15.26
CA VAL A 211 17.13 -7.97 -14.48
C VAL A 211 16.86 -9.02 -13.40
N PHE A 212 15.80 -8.83 -12.60
CA PHE A 212 15.47 -9.76 -11.52
C PHE A 212 14.98 -11.12 -12.05
N ASN A 213 14.24 -11.17 -13.16
CA ASN A 213 13.91 -12.44 -13.80
C ASN A 213 15.18 -13.17 -14.26
N SER A 214 16.11 -12.48 -14.92
CA SER A 214 17.38 -13.09 -15.37
C SER A 214 18.26 -13.57 -14.21
N LEU A 215 18.30 -12.82 -13.11
CA LEU A 215 19.00 -13.24 -11.88
C LEU A 215 18.30 -14.44 -11.23
N GLY A 216 16.96 -14.44 -11.22
CA GLY A 216 16.14 -15.54 -10.75
C GLY A 216 16.47 -16.86 -11.43
N GLU A 217 16.57 -16.85 -12.76
CA GLU A 217 16.92 -18.02 -13.57
C GLU A 217 18.34 -18.55 -13.31
N LYS A 218 19.28 -17.66 -12.98
CA LYS A 218 20.70 -17.98 -12.84
C LYS A 218 21.11 -18.38 -11.43
N PHE A 219 20.49 -17.78 -10.41
CA PHE A 219 21.02 -17.79 -9.05
C PHE A 219 20.00 -18.15 -7.96
N ASN A 220 18.70 -17.95 -8.19
CA ASN A 220 17.71 -18.19 -7.15
C ASN A 220 17.19 -19.63 -7.22
N THR A 221 17.24 -20.34 -6.11
CA THR A 221 16.62 -21.67 -5.95
C THR A 221 15.09 -21.64 -6.12
N ASN A 222 14.48 -20.45 -5.98
CA ASN A 222 13.04 -20.19 -6.13
C ASN A 222 12.75 -19.32 -7.37
N GLU A 223 13.27 -19.71 -8.55
CA GLU A 223 13.06 -19.02 -9.84
C GLU A 223 11.59 -18.63 -10.08
N ASN A 224 10.65 -19.53 -9.72
CA ASN A 224 9.23 -19.32 -9.95
C ASN A 224 8.63 -18.15 -9.16
N LEU A 225 9.21 -17.80 -7.99
CA LEU A 225 8.61 -16.78 -7.13
C LEU A 225 8.57 -15.41 -7.79
N ILE A 226 9.68 -15.00 -8.41
CA ILE A 226 9.81 -13.71 -9.11
C ILE A 226 8.97 -13.74 -10.38
N LYS A 227 9.01 -14.85 -11.13
CA LYS A 227 8.24 -15.01 -12.37
C LYS A 227 6.74 -14.88 -12.13
N GLU A 228 6.19 -15.66 -11.19
CA GLU A 228 4.75 -15.69 -10.91
C GLU A 228 4.26 -14.38 -10.29
N SER A 229 4.92 -13.92 -9.21
CA SER A 229 4.51 -12.68 -8.52
C SER A 229 4.71 -11.46 -9.40
N GLY A 230 5.80 -11.43 -10.17
CA GLY A 230 6.11 -10.35 -11.10
C GLY A 230 5.09 -10.25 -12.24
N ALA A 231 4.63 -11.37 -12.78
CA ALA A 231 3.61 -11.36 -13.83
C ALA A 231 2.33 -10.67 -13.34
N GLU A 232 1.86 -11.02 -12.14
CA GLU A 232 0.65 -10.43 -11.56
C GLU A 232 0.81 -8.94 -11.22
N LEU A 233 1.96 -8.55 -10.64
CA LEU A 233 2.26 -7.13 -10.40
C LEU A 233 2.22 -6.34 -11.71
N LEU A 234 2.84 -6.87 -12.75
CA LEU A 234 2.97 -6.19 -14.02
C LEU A 234 1.63 -6.08 -14.77
N LYS A 235 0.79 -7.13 -14.74
CA LYS A 235 -0.59 -7.07 -15.23
C LYS A 235 -1.36 -5.92 -14.59
N ASN A 236 -1.33 -5.85 -13.27
CA ASN A 236 -2.05 -4.83 -12.53
C ASN A 236 -1.57 -3.42 -12.91
N MET A 237 -0.26 -3.20 -13.08
CA MET A 237 0.26 -1.93 -13.56
C MET A 237 -0.18 -1.60 -14.99
N ILE A 238 -0.06 -2.55 -15.92
CA ILE A 238 -0.46 -2.37 -17.32
C ILE A 238 -1.94 -2.00 -17.43
N LEU A 239 -2.80 -2.69 -16.67
CA LEU A 239 -4.24 -2.40 -16.66
C LEU A 239 -4.54 -0.98 -16.15
N VAL A 240 -3.84 -0.51 -15.12
CA VAL A 240 -4.01 0.88 -14.63
C VAL A 240 -3.54 1.88 -15.68
N LEU A 241 -2.37 1.66 -16.29
CA LEU A 241 -1.84 2.54 -17.34
C LEU A 241 -2.73 2.58 -18.59
N GLN A 242 -3.35 1.46 -18.95
CA GLN A 242 -4.34 1.39 -20.02
C GLN A 242 -5.60 2.18 -19.68
N ASN A 243 -6.13 2.01 -18.47
CA ASN A 243 -7.32 2.73 -18.02
C ASN A 243 -7.10 4.25 -17.95
N ASN A 244 -5.88 4.69 -17.64
CA ASN A 244 -5.51 6.10 -17.59
C ASN A 244 -5.08 6.66 -18.97
N GLY A 245 -5.11 5.84 -20.03
CA GLY A 245 -4.80 6.26 -21.38
C GLY A 245 -3.31 6.35 -21.73
N ILE A 246 -2.40 6.09 -20.78
CA ILE A 246 -0.94 6.19 -20.98
C ILE A 246 -0.45 5.10 -21.94
N LEU A 247 -0.85 3.86 -21.70
CA LEU A 247 -0.38 2.71 -22.46
C LEU A 247 -1.52 2.16 -23.32
N THR A 248 -2.01 2.93 -24.29
CA THR A 248 -3.14 2.52 -25.15
C THR A 248 -2.86 2.62 -26.65
N ASP A 249 -2.10 3.62 -27.09
CA ASP A 249 -1.81 3.85 -28.51
C ASP A 249 -0.60 3.01 -28.96
N ASN A 250 -0.87 2.05 -29.84
CA ASN A 250 0.13 1.12 -30.36
C ASN A 250 1.18 1.74 -31.29
N THR A 251 0.98 3.00 -31.71
CA THR A 251 1.93 3.73 -32.55
C THR A 251 3.00 4.44 -31.74
N THR A 252 2.78 4.66 -30.45
CA THR A 252 3.71 5.36 -29.56
C THR A 252 4.98 4.56 -29.31
N GLU A 253 6.09 5.27 -29.11
CA GLU A 253 7.37 4.64 -28.75
C GLU A 253 7.32 4.00 -27.36
N LEU A 254 6.62 4.63 -26.40
CA LEU A 254 6.37 4.06 -25.09
C LEU A 254 5.70 2.69 -25.18
N TRP A 255 4.63 2.55 -25.97
CA TRP A 255 3.94 1.28 -26.16
C TRP A 255 4.86 0.21 -26.74
N LYS A 256 5.57 0.52 -27.84
CA LYS A 256 6.47 -0.43 -28.49
C LYS A 256 7.57 -0.90 -27.54
N ALA A 257 8.27 0.03 -26.89
CA ALA A 257 9.35 -0.26 -25.95
C ALA A 257 8.85 -1.05 -24.73
N SER A 258 7.65 -0.75 -24.23
CA SER A 258 7.04 -1.49 -23.12
C SER A 258 6.81 -2.94 -23.50
N TRP A 259 6.17 -3.20 -24.64
CA TRP A 259 5.86 -4.56 -25.05
C TRP A 259 7.08 -5.36 -25.49
N GLU A 260 8.08 -4.71 -26.10
CA GLU A 260 9.37 -5.35 -26.36
C GLU A 260 10.03 -5.86 -25.08
N LYS A 261 9.96 -5.09 -23.97
CA LYS A 261 10.49 -5.50 -22.67
C LYS A 261 9.62 -6.58 -22.01
N ILE A 262 8.30 -6.40 -22.01
CA ILE A 262 7.37 -7.35 -21.39
C ILE A 262 7.44 -8.72 -22.06
N GLU A 263 7.50 -8.79 -23.39
CA GLU A 263 7.52 -10.06 -24.13
C GLU A 263 8.81 -10.87 -23.91
N GLN A 264 9.91 -10.24 -23.49
CA GLN A 264 11.15 -10.94 -23.11
C GLN A 264 10.99 -11.81 -21.86
N ILE A 265 10.15 -11.38 -20.93
CA ILE A 265 9.92 -12.04 -19.64
C ILE A 265 8.60 -12.80 -19.59
N TYR A 266 7.55 -12.28 -20.23
CA TYR A 266 6.19 -12.83 -20.20
C TYR A 266 5.57 -12.84 -21.62
N PRO A 267 5.94 -13.81 -22.47
CA PRO A 267 5.53 -13.84 -23.89
C PRO A 267 4.01 -13.84 -24.15
N ASN A 268 3.21 -14.37 -23.21
CA ASN A 268 1.77 -14.51 -23.37
C ASN A 268 0.95 -13.38 -22.70
N MET A 269 1.62 -12.36 -22.13
CA MET A 269 0.99 -11.31 -21.33
C MET A 269 -0.15 -10.57 -22.05
N LYS A 270 0.03 -10.24 -23.34
CA LYS A 270 -1.02 -9.59 -24.14
C LYS A 270 -2.29 -10.42 -24.23
N GLY A 271 -2.17 -11.73 -24.43
CA GLY A 271 -3.30 -12.64 -24.52
C GLY A 271 -4.05 -12.75 -23.20
N GLU A 272 -3.32 -12.85 -22.10
CA GLU A 272 -3.88 -12.94 -20.74
C GLU A 272 -4.69 -11.69 -20.37
N LEU A 273 -4.19 -10.49 -20.72
CA LEU A 273 -4.89 -9.23 -20.44
C LEU A 273 -6.22 -9.08 -21.22
N VAL A 274 -6.28 -9.59 -22.45
CA VAL A 274 -7.52 -9.58 -23.26
C VAL A 274 -8.60 -10.46 -22.63
N LEU A 275 -8.20 -11.63 -22.10
CA LEU A 275 -9.12 -12.55 -21.41
C LEU A 275 -9.63 -11.98 -20.09
N GLU A 276 -8.79 -11.28 -19.33
CA GLU A 276 -9.19 -10.58 -18.10
C GLU A 276 -10.12 -9.38 -18.36
N GLY A 277 -9.88 -8.63 -19.44
CA GLY A 277 -10.78 -7.55 -19.86
C GLY A 277 -12.19 -8.07 -20.19
N SER A 278 -12.25 -9.21 -20.87
CA SER A 278 -13.51 -9.85 -21.31
C SER A 278 -14.29 -10.48 -20.15
N SER A 279 -13.59 -11.11 -19.21
CA SER A 279 -14.20 -11.70 -18.01
C SER A 279 -14.68 -10.63 -17.01
N LYS A 280 -14.00 -9.48 -16.88
CA LYS A 280 -14.48 -8.35 -16.07
C LYS A 280 -15.72 -7.66 -16.68
N SER A 281 -15.86 -7.61 -18.01
CA SER A 281 -17.11 -7.15 -18.65
C SER A 281 -18.25 -8.14 -18.44
N GLU A 282 -18.00 -9.44 -18.60
CA GLU A 282 -19.03 -10.49 -18.35
C GLU A 282 -19.49 -10.53 -16.89
N GLN A 283 -18.59 -10.29 -15.92
CA GLN A 283 -18.96 -10.21 -14.50
C GLN A 283 -19.77 -8.94 -14.18
N LYS A 284 -19.47 -7.79 -14.81
CA LYS A 284 -20.26 -6.56 -14.67
C LYS A 284 -21.64 -6.72 -15.31
N ASP A 285 -21.72 -7.35 -16.48
CA ASP A 285 -22.99 -7.60 -17.17
C ASP A 285 -23.85 -8.63 -16.44
N ALA A 286 -23.25 -9.69 -15.87
CA ALA A 286 -23.96 -10.65 -15.04
C ALA A 286 -24.45 -10.06 -13.70
N MET A 287 -23.73 -9.08 -13.13
CA MET A 287 -24.16 -8.37 -11.92
C MET A 287 -25.30 -7.39 -12.22
N ASN A 288 -25.23 -6.68 -13.36
CA ASN A 288 -26.32 -5.83 -13.85
C ASN A 288 -27.57 -6.65 -14.26
N GLU A 289 -27.41 -7.85 -14.82
CA GLU A 289 -28.54 -8.76 -15.09
C GLU A 289 -29.17 -9.30 -13.82
N LYS A 290 -28.38 -9.57 -12.76
CA LYS A 290 -28.91 -9.99 -11.45
C LYS A 290 -29.62 -8.85 -10.72
N GLU A 291 -29.12 -7.62 -10.80
CA GLU A 291 -29.84 -6.44 -10.28
C GLU A 291 -31.14 -6.17 -11.04
N ASN A 292 -31.15 -6.31 -12.37
CA ASN A 292 -32.38 -6.16 -13.15
C ASN A 292 -33.41 -7.30 -12.89
N LYS A 293 -32.96 -8.53 -12.64
CA LYS A 293 -33.85 -9.64 -12.23
C LYS A 293 -34.38 -9.45 -10.81
N SER A 294 -33.55 -9.00 -9.87
CA SER A 294 -33.96 -8.71 -8.49
C SER A 294 -34.95 -7.54 -8.42
N ASN A 295 -34.76 -6.50 -9.22
CA ASN A 295 -35.71 -5.37 -9.33
C ASN A 295 -37.03 -5.75 -10.03
N GLN A 296 -37.04 -6.78 -10.88
CA GLN A 296 -38.27 -7.34 -11.45
C GLN A 296 -39.02 -8.24 -10.44
N GLU A 297 -38.31 -9.07 -9.67
CA GLU A 297 -38.91 -9.92 -8.63
C GLU A 297 -39.46 -9.10 -7.44
N GLN A 298 -38.78 -8.03 -7.03
CA GLN A 298 -39.26 -7.12 -5.97
C GLN A 298 -40.50 -6.31 -6.40
N ASN A 299 -40.64 -6.00 -7.70
CA ASN A 299 -41.85 -5.36 -8.26
C ASN A 299 -43.05 -6.33 -8.33
N ILE A 300 -42.81 -7.64 -8.41
CA ILE A 300 -43.85 -8.67 -8.38
C ILE A 300 -44.31 -8.89 -6.94
N GLU A 301 -43.40 -8.99 -5.96
CA GLU A 301 -43.76 -9.13 -4.54
C GLU A 301 -44.44 -7.89 -3.94
N GLN A 302 -44.09 -6.66 -4.38
CA GLN A 302 -44.78 -5.45 -3.91
C GLN A 302 -46.20 -5.31 -4.48
N LYS A 303 -46.49 -5.92 -5.64
CA LYS A 303 -47.87 -6.00 -6.17
C LYS A 303 -48.70 -7.07 -5.47
N GLU A 304 -48.09 -8.14 -4.96
CA GLU A 304 -48.79 -9.16 -4.16
C GLU A 304 -49.06 -8.68 -2.72
N LYS A 305 -48.14 -7.94 -2.09
CA LYS A 305 -48.32 -7.42 -0.71
C LYS A 305 -49.25 -6.21 -0.57
N ALA A 306 -49.54 -5.48 -1.66
CA ALA A 306 -50.55 -4.41 -1.65
C ALA A 306 -51.99 -4.93 -1.72
N GLY A 307 -52.19 -6.22 -2.06
CA GLY A 307 -53.50 -6.87 -2.08
C GLY A 307 -53.97 -7.41 -0.73
N GLU A 308 -53.08 -7.56 0.26
CA GLU A 308 -53.37 -8.27 1.53
C GLU A 308 -53.55 -7.36 2.76
N LYS A 309 -53.54 -6.02 2.62
CA LYS A 309 -53.76 -5.07 3.73
C LYS A 309 -55.08 -4.28 3.66
N GLN A 310 -56.13 -4.88 3.11
CA GLN A 310 -57.51 -4.49 3.37
C GLN A 310 -58.34 -5.71 3.76
N ASN A 311 -57.98 -6.40 4.85
CA ASN A 311 -58.88 -7.33 5.55
C ASN A 311 -58.30 -7.77 6.90
N GLU A 312 -58.26 -6.88 7.89
CA GLU A 312 -58.34 -7.27 9.32
C GLU A 312 -58.66 -6.07 10.21
N PHE A 313 -59.80 -5.41 9.96
CA PHE A 313 -60.54 -4.73 11.01
C PHE A 313 -62.02 -4.87 10.69
N SER A 314 -62.70 -5.74 11.46
CA SER A 314 -64.16 -5.97 11.57
C SER A 314 -64.53 -7.45 11.38
N LYS A 315 -64.42 -8.23 12.46
CA LYS A 315 -65.37 -9.32 12.72
C LYS A 315 -66.10 -8.97 14.01
N GLU A 316 -67.26 -8.34 13.87
CA GLU A 316 -68.44 -8.70 14.64
C GLU A 316 -69.67 -8.47 13.76
N GLU A 317 -70.51 -9.50 13.69
CA GLU A 317 -71.88 -9.55 13.13
C GLU A 317 -72.08 -9.88 11.63
N SER A 318 -72.28 -11.19 11.41
CA SER A 318 -73.42 -11.82 10.70
C SER A 318 -73.76 -11.53 9.21
N VAL A 319 -73.62 -12.60 8.41
CA VAL A 319 -74.61 -13.16 7.43
C VAL A 319 -74.78 -12.51 6.03
N HIS A 320 -74.50 -13.34 4.98
CA HIS A 320 -74.98 -13.36 3.56
C HIS A 320 -74.96 -12.03 2.75
N GLU A 321 -74.54 -11.92 1.49
CA GLU A 321 -74.77 -12.75 0.29
C GLU A 321 -73.96 -12.19 -0.90
N LEU A 322 -74.01 -12.86 -2.05
CA LEU A 322 -73.19 -12.73 -3.27
C LEU A 322 -73.25 -11.38 -4.04
N SER A 323 -72.13 -11.04 -4.72
CA SER A 323 -71.98 -10.83 -6.19
C SER A 323 -71.20 -9.58 -6.67
N ASN A 324 -70.19 -9.86 -7.50
CA ASN A 324 -69.69 -9.22 -8.74
C ASN A 324 -69.28 -7.72 -8.86
N GLU A 325 -68.05 -7.59 -9.42
CA GLU A 325 -67.64 -6.78 -10.59
C GLU A 325 -67.05 -5.34 -10.47
N GLN A 326 -65.81 -5.26 -10.98
CA GLN A 326 -65.26 -4.26 -11.93
C GLN A 326 -64.49 -2.98 -11.47
N LYS A 327 -63.23 -2.93 -11.94
CA LYS A 327 -62.55 -1.86 -12.74
C LYS A 327 -61.76 -0.69 -12.11
N GLU A 328 -60.52 -0.59 -12.62
CA GLU A 328 -59.79 0.59 -13.15
C GLU A 328 -59.02 1.58 -12.24
N LYS A 329 -57.68 1.53 -12.36
CA LYS A 329 -56.65 2.59 -12.58
C LYS A 329 -57.10 4.07 -12.72
N PRO A 330 -56.17 5.06 -12.76
CA PRO A 330 -54.93 5.32 -11.96
C PRO A 330 -54.81 6.83 -11.58
N LYS A 331 -53.75 7.28 -10.89
CA LYS A 331 -53.03 8.59 -11.01
C LYS A 331 -52.07 8.80 -9.81
N GLU A 332 -50.78 9.11 -10.01
CA GLU A 332 -50.14 10.41 -10.32
C GLU A 332 -49.80 11.20 -9.03
N GLU A 333 -48.52 11.61 -8.93
CA GLU A 333 -47.97 12.70 -8.08
C GLU A 333 -47.92 12.55 -6.54
N ALA A 334 -46.69 12.43 -6.00
CA ALA A 334 -46.15 13.27 -4.91
C ALA A 334 -44.86 12.67 -4.33
N LYS A 335 -43.71 13.26 -4.66
CA LYS A 335 -42.47 13.15 -3.86
C LYS A 335 -41.99 14.57 -3.56
N GLU A 336 -42.74 15.23 -2.68
CA GLU A 336 -42.35 16.47 -2.02
C GLU A 336 -42.67 16.29 -0.53
N GLU A 337 -42.03 15.31 0.12
CA GLU A 337 -42.10 15.09 1.57
C GLU A 337 -41.01 14.08 1.98
N ALA A 338 -39.75 14.51 1.90
CA ALA A 338 -38.61 13.79 2.50
C ALA A 338 -37.44 14.75 2.82
N LYS A 339 -37.74 16.05 2.96
CA LYS A 339 -36.75 17.10 3.24
C LYS A 339 -36.88 17.73 4.64
N GLU A 340 -37.76 17.21 5.48
CA GLU A 340 -38.04 17.82 6.79
C GLU A 340 -37.52 17.01 7.99
N GLU A 341 -37.29 15.69 7.87
CA GLU A 341 -36.82 14.88 9.02
C GLU A 341 -35.30 14.87 9.23
N ALA A 342 -34.48 15.30 8.26
CA ALA A 342 -33.02 15.36 8.42
C ALA A 342 -32.51 16.68 9.05
N LYS A 343 -33.40 17.58 9.48
CA LYS A 343 -33.03 18.90 10.02
C LYS A 343 -33.24 19.04 11.54
N GLU A 344 -33.80 18.04 12.19
CA GLU A 344 -34.07 18.09 13.63
C GLU A 344 -32.95 17.43 14.47
N GLU A 345 -32.31 16.36 13.98
CA GLU A 345 -31.20 15.70 14.71
C GLU A 345 -29.91 16.55 14.76
N ALA A 346 -29.64 17.39 13.75
CA ALA A 346 -28.45 18.25 13.74
C ALA A 346 -28.53 19.48 14.67
N LYS A 347 -29.67 19.70 15.35
CA LYS A 347 -29.88 20.85 16.25
C LYS A 347 -29.81 20.50 17.74
N GLU A 348 -29.81 19.22 18.09
CA GLU A 348 -29.78 18.77 19.49
C GLU A 348 -28.34 18.55 19.98
N GLU A 349 -27.46 18.00 19.15
CA GLU A 349 -26.03 17.79 19.50
C GLU A 349 -25.26 19.13 19.67
N ALA A 350 -25.57 20.15 18.86
CA ALA A 350 -24.91 21.46 18.97
C ALA A 350 -25.29 22.25 20.25
N LYS A 351 -26.30 21.80 21.01
CA LYS A 351 -26.71 22.43 22.28
C LYS A 351 -26.07 21.79 23.52
N GLU A 352 -25.51 20.59 23.39
CA GLU A 352 -24.84 19.91 24.50
C GLU A 352 -23.37 20.33 24.61
N GLU A 353 -22.63 20.47 23.50
CA GLU A 353 -21.23 20.92 23.50
C GLU A 353 -21.08 22.37 24.03
N ALA A 354 -21.99 23.28 23.69
CA ALA A 354 -21.94 24.67 24.15
C ALA A 354 -22.24 24.85 25.66
N LYS A 355 -22.73 23.80 26.35
CA LYS A 355 -22.99 23.82 27.80
C LYS A 355 -21.83 23.28 28.63
N GLU A 356 -20.90 22.53 28.03
CA GLU A 356 -19.69 22.05 28.69
C GLU A 356 -18.59 23.11 28.68
N GLU A 357 -18.37 23.82 27.56
CA GLU A 357 -17.37 24.90 27.49
C GLU A 357 -17.66 26.06 28.47
N ALA A 358 -18.94 26.41 28.69
CA ALA A 358 -19.31 27.48 29.63
C ALA A 358 -19.17 27.10 31.13
N LYS A 359 -18.90 25.83 31.46
CA LYS A 359 -18.66 25.38 32.84
C LYS A 359 -17.18 25.29 33.20
N GLU A 360 -16.29 25.24 32.22
CA GLU A 360 -14.84 25.20 32.45
C GLU A 360 -14.24 26.59 32.65
N GLU A 361 -14.71 27.61 31.92
CA GLU A 361 -14.21 29.00 32.10
C GLU A 361 -14.64 29.66 33.42
N ALA A 362 -15.63 29.11 34.14
CA ALA A 362 -16.06 29.64 35.46
C ALA A 362 -15.25 29.08 36.66
N LYS A 363 -14.19 28.29 36.42
CA LYS A 363 -13.34 27.72 37.47
C LYS A 363 -11.90 28.27 37.50
N GLU A 364 -11.53 29.17 36.59
CA GLU A 364 -10.19 29.80 36.55
C GLU A 364 -10.17 31.32 36.79
N GLU A 365 -11.27 31.94 37.27
CA GLU A 365 -11.25 33.30 37.84
C GLU A 365 -11.17 33.33 39.38
#